data_AF-A0A0L8MYZ5-F1
#
_entry.id   AF-A0A0L8MYZ5-F1
#
_cell.length_a   1.000
_cell.length_b   1.000
_cell.length_c   1.000
_cell.angle_alpha   90.00
_cell.angle_beta   90.00
_cell.angle_gamma   90.00
#
_symmetry.space_group_name_H-M   'P 1'
#
loop_
_entity.id
_entity.type
_entity.pdbx_description
1 polymer ?
#
loop_
_entity_poly.entity_id
_entity_poly.type
_entity_poly.pdbx_seq_one_letter_code
_entity_poly.pdbx_strand_id
1 'polypeptide(L)' 'VLVEAARQAASALHTPTTFTPAAIATEFHHYAELDAPCWIDATLTTPGHVTITGHQENRTIFHSTVTAT' A
#
# COMPACT_ATOMS: atom_id res chain seq x y z
N VAL A 1 7.73 -5.78 6.44
CA VAL A 1 6.45 -6.32 5.91
C VAL A 1 5.52 -5.26 5.32
N LEU A 2 5.53 -4.00 5.81
CA LEU A 2 4.60 -2.95 5.36
C LEU A 2 4.65 -2.65 3.85
N VAL A 3 5.85 -2.53 3.26
CA VAL A 3 6.01 -2.32 1.81
C VAL A 3 5.45 -3.49 1.00
N GLU A 4 5.58 -4.72 1.51
CA GLU A 4 5.02 -5.91 0.87
C GLU A 4 3.49 -5.92 0.96
N ALA A 5 2.91 -5.47 2.08
CA ALA A 5 1.46 -5.28 2.19
C ALA A 5 0.94 -4.27 1.15
N ALA A 6 1.66 -3.17 0.91
CA ALA A 6 1.33 -2.21 -0.14
C ALA A 6 1.40 -2.83 -1.55
N ARG A 7 2.44 -3.63 -1.83
CA ARG A 7 2.58 -4.35 -3.11
C ARG A 7 1.44 -5.35 -3.33
N GLN A 8 1.08 -6.11 -2.29
CA GLN A 8 -0.01 -7.09 -2.35
C GLN A 8 -1.36 -6.41 -2.53
N ALA A 9 -1.63 -5.31 -1.81
CA ALA A 9 -2.86 -4.53 -1.99
C ALA A 9 -2.98 -3.96 -3.40
N ALA A 10 -1.90 -3.41 -3.96
CA ALA A 10 -1.88 -2.95 -5.35
C ALA A 10 -2.14 -4.08 -6.35
N SER A 11 -1.54 -5.26 -6.13
CA SER A 11 -1.75 -6.43 -6.98
C SER A 11 -3.20 -6.94 -6.88
N ALA A 12 -3.79 -6.95 -5.68
CA ALA A 12 -5.16 -7.40 -5.46
C ALA A 12 -6.19 -6.55 -6.20
N LEU A 13 -6.02 -5.22 -6.21
CA LEU A 13 -6.91 -4.28 -6.92
C LEU A 13 -6.94 -4.48 -8.44
N HIS A 14 -5.94 -5.13 -9.02
CA HIS A 14 -5.86 -5.38 -10.46
C HIS A 14 -6.38 -6.76 -10.86
N THR A 15 -6.86 -7.58 -9.92
CA THR A 15 -7.43 -8.89 -10.22
C THR A 15 -8.65 -8.76 -11.13
N PRO A 16 -8.79 -9.59 -12.19
CA PRO A 16 -7.98 -10.76 -12.55
C PRO A 16 -6.79 -10.47 -13.48
N THR A 17 -6.52 -9.21 -13.81
CA THR A 17 -5.39 -8.84 -14.66
C THR A 17 -4.06 -8.91 -13.90
N THR A 18 -2.97 -9.08 -14.65
CA THR A 18 -1.63 -9.06 -14.05
C THR A 18 -1.22 -7.61 -13.79
N PHE A 19 -0.73 -7.35 -12.59
CA PHE A 19 -0.08 -6.10 -12.22
C PHE A 19 1.37 -6.37 -11.89
N THR A 20 2.29 -5.76 -12.62
CA THR A 20 3.73 -5.86 -12.38
C THR A 20 4.23 -4.54 -11.82
N PRO A 21 4.44 -4.43 -10.50
CA PRO A 21 5.00 -3.24 -9.89
C PRO A 21 6.36 -2.90 -10.51
N ALA A 22 6.49 -1.67 -11.01
CA ALA A 22 7.73 -1.12 -11.54
C ALA A 22 8.49 -0.29 -10.49
N ALA A 23 7.76 0.44 -9.63
CA ALA A 23 8.35 1.18 -8.52
C ALA A 23 7.41 1.28 -7.32
N ILE A 24 8.00 1.39 -6.12
CA ILE A 24 7.30 1.67 -4.87
C ILE A 24 8.01 2.82 -4.16
N ALA A 25 7.26 3.88 -3.83
CA ALA A 25 7.73 4.97 -2.99
C ALA A 25 6.92 4.96 -1.70
N THR A 26 7.59 4.92 -0.54
CA THR A 26 6.94 4.80 0.77
C THR A 26 7.47 5.86 1.73
N GLU A 27 6.56 6.52 2.43
CA GLU A 27 6.83 7.45 3.52
C GLU A 27 6.32 6.85 4.83
N PHE A 28 7.20 6.68 5.80
CA PHE A 28 6.85 6.21 7.15
C PHE A 28 6.68 7.41 8.07
N HIS A 29 5.48 7.52 8.66
CA HIS A 29 5.12 8.62 9.56
C HIS A 29 5.25 8.20 11.03
N HIS A 30 4.93 6.95 11.34
CA HIS A 30 4.99 6.39 12.69
C HIS A 30 5.48 4.94 12.66
N TYR A 31 5.97 4.43 13.79
CA TYR A 31 6.23 3.01 13.95
C TYR A 31 4.93 2.22 13.95
N ALA A 32 4.95 1.04 13.31
CA ALA A 32 3.87 0.07 13.44
C ALA A 32 4.08 -0.72 14.73
N GLU A 33 3.08 -0.71 15.60
CA GLU A 33 3.08 -1.50 16.83
C GLU A 33 2.69 -2.95 16.52
N LEU A 34 3.26 -3.90 17.25
CA LEU A 34 3.05 -5.35 17.01
C LEU A 34 1.72 -5.87 17.59
N ASP A 35 1.16 -5.16 18.57
CA ASP A 35 -0.07 -5.51 19.28
C ASP A 35 -1.34 -4.89 18.68
N ALA A 36 -1.19 -4.09 17.63
CA ALA A 36 -2.29 -3.48 16.90
C ALA A 36 -2.32 -3.93 15.42
N PRO A 37 -3.50 -4.25 14.85
CA PRO A 37 -3.60 -4.56 13.42
C PRO A 37 -3.34 -3.32 12.59
N CYS A 38 -2.47 -3.43 11.58
CA CYS A 38 -2.29 -2.39 10.56
C CYS A 38 -3.25 -2.62 9.40
N TRP A 39 -4.25 -1.75 9.27
CA TRP A 39 -5.21 -1.75 8.17
C TRP A 39 -4.60 -1.10 6.94
N ILE A 40 -4.94 -1.65 5.76
CA ILE A 40 -4.39 -1.22 4.48
C ILE A 40 -5.54 -0.75 3.59
N ASP A 41 -5.59 0.55 3.36
CA ASP A 41 -6.47 1.15 2.37
C ASP A 41 -5.69 1.35 1.07
N ALA A 42 -6.23 0.87 -0.05
CA ALA A 42 -5.61 1.04 -1.36
C ALA A 42 -6.61 1.62 -2.35
N THR A 43 -6.16 2.55 -3.18
CA THR A 43 -6.98 3.21 -4.20
C THR A 43 -6.21 3.26 -5.52
N LEU A 44 -6.85 2.78 -6.59
CA LEU A 44 -6.36 2.99 -7.95
C LEU A 44 -6.67 4.44 -8.35
N THR A 45 -5.63 5.26 -8.47
CA THR A 45 -5.77 6.70 -8.79
C THR A 45 -5.83 6.95 -10.29
N THR A 46 -4.98 6.26 -11.05
CA THR A 46 -4.97 6.19 -12.51
C THR A 46 -4.49 4.79 -12.92
N PRO A 47 -4.68 4.37 -14.19
CA PRO A 47 -4.16 3.08 -14.64
C PRO A 47 -2.67 2.92 -14.33
N GLY A 48 -2.32 1.84 -13.62
CA GLY A 48 -0.95 1.59 -13.19
C GLY A 48 -0.46 2.42 -12.00
N HIS A 49 -1.30 3.21 -11.33
CA HIS A 49 -0.90 4.05 -10.19
C HIS A 49 -1.82 3.85 -8.97
N VAL A 50 -1.30 3.21 -7.92
CA VAL A 50 -2.04 2.91 -6.69
C VAL A 50 -1.45 3.70 -5.53
N THR A 51 -2.32 4.40 -4.79
CA THR A 51 -1.98 4.99 -3.50
C THR A 51 -2.47 4.10 -2.39
N ILE A 52 -1.64 3.91 -1.36
CA ILE A 52 -1.89 3.03 -0.22
C ILE A 52 -1.65 3.81 1.07
N THR A 53 -2.55 3.65 2.03
CA THR A 53 -2.41 4.14 3.40
C THR A 53 -2.44 2.95 4.35
N GLY A 54 -1.38 2.81 5.15
CA GLY A 54 -1.37 1.90 6.30
C GLY A 54 -1.70 2.67 7.57
N HIS A 55 -2.66 2.20 8.36
CA HIS A 55 -3.08 2.88 9.59
C HIS A 55 -3.35 1.92 10.74
N GLN A 56 -3.08 2.37 11.97
CA GLN A 56 -3.36 1.68 13.23
C GLN A 56 -4.05 2.67 14.17
N GLU A 57 -5.15 2.28 14.81
CA GLU A 57 -5.81 3.09 15.84
C GLU A 57 -6.03 4.56 15.42
N ASN A 58 -6.50 4.78 14.19
CA ASN A 58 -6.72 6.11 13.60
C ASN A 58 -5.46 6.95 13.35
N ARG A 59 -4.26 6.37 13.42
CA ARG A 59 -2.98 7.00 13.07
C ARG A 59 -2.44 6.44 11.77
N THR A 60 -1.99 7.32 10.88
CA THR A 60 -1.28 6.91 9.67
C THR A 60 0.12 6.41 10.04
N ILE A 61 0.40 5.14 9.75
CA ILE A 61 1.72 4.53 9.90
C ILE A 61 2.58 4.86 8.69
N PHE A 62 2.04 4.66 7.48
CA PHE A 62 2.77 4.95 6.25
C PHE A 62 1.84 5.31 5.09
N HIS A 63 2.37 6.06 4.15
CA HIS A 63 1.81 6.20 2.81
C HIS A 63 2.71 5.49 1.81
N SER A 64 2.13 4.88 0.79
CA SER A 64 2.88 4.29 -0.30
C SER A 64 2.22 4.58 -1.64
N THR A 65 3.03 4.82 -2.65
CA THR A 65 2.61 4.82 -4.05
C THR A 65 3.26 3.63 -4.74
N VAL A 66 2.46 2.82 -5.42
CA VAL A 66 2.93 1.70 -6.25
C VAL A 66 2.57 2.00 -7.70
N THR A 67 3.58 1.99 -8.57
CA THR A 67 3.41 2.21 -10.00
C THR A 67 3.69 0.93 -10.78
N ALA A 68 3.03 0.73 -11.90
CA ALA A 68 3.26 -0.35 -12.86
C ALA A 68 3.38 0.20 -14.28
N THR A 69 4.09 -0.55 -15.12
CA THR A 69 4.22 -0.34 -16.56
C THR A 69 3.25 -1.21 -17.33
#